data_AF-A0A944T1X7-F1
#
_entry.id   AF-A0A944T1X7-F1
#
_cell.length_a   1.000
_cell.length_b   1.000
_cell.length_c   1.000
_cell.angle_alpha   90.00
_cell.angle_beta   90.00
_cell.angle_gamma   90.00
#
_symmetry.space_group_name_H-M   'P 1'
#
loop_
_entity.id
_entity.type
_entity.pdbx_description
1 polymer ?
#
loop_
_entity_poly.entity_id
_entity_poly.type
_entity_poly.pdbx_seq_one_letter_code
_entity_poly.pdbx_strand_id
1 'polypeptide(L)'
;MNKSLLSLLSLGFGLVLVGTGCNFTGTENTSGGQIEGDSSHVAEDVMEKDDGEVMQKADVVVEVSGKNFSFLPNLITVKKGQTIQINFTSDQGFHDWVVDEFDASTEQINSPNKSSVTFVANKAGEFEFYCSVGQHRELGMVGKLVVVEDAMMEKDDEGEVMSKEGTYEAYDASKLARAENGDVVLFFHANWCPTCRSLDKKLNEELKDFPANLTVLKADYDTEKELRKKYGLTSQHTLVQVDKDGNMIQKKIGGNGLSDITSWVK
;
A
#
# COMPACT_ATOMS: atom_id res chain seq x y z
N MET A 1 37.91 12.30 39.75
CA MET A 1 38.78 11.15 40.07
C MET A 1 37.91 9.96 40.41
N ASN A 2 38.07 8.84 39.69
CA ASN A 2 37.91 7.46 40.17
C ASN A 2 38.45 6.51 39.07
N LYS A 3 39.01 5.35 39.45
CA LYS A 3 39.87 4.50 38.58
C LYS A 3 39.29 3.08 38.42
N SER A 4 39.37 2.53 37.20
CA SER A 4 39.41 1.09 36.74
C SER A 4 38.90 1.02 35.29
N LEU A 5 39.60 0.62 34.22
CA LEU A 5 40.95 0.04 33.98
C LEU A 5 41.04 -1.52 34.02
N LEU A 6 41.43 -2.12 32.87
CA LEU A 6 41.62 -3.54 32.50
C LEU A 6 40.34 -4.41 32.41
N SER A 7 40.23 -5.47 31.58
CA SER A 7 40.84 -5.92 30.29
C SER A 7 40.43 -7.38 30.10
N LEU A 8 40.08 -7.85 28.88
CA LEU A 8 40.49 -9.17 28.36
C LEU A 8 39.96 -9.44 26.94
N LEU A 9 40.81 -10.08 26.13
CA LEU A 9 40.49 -10.64 24.82
C LEU A 9 39.62 -11.90 24.97
N SER A 10 38.80 -12.19 23.96
CA SER A 10 38.45 -13.57 23.61
C SER A 10 38.51 -13.74 22.09
N LEU A 11 39.40 -14.63 21.63
CA LEU A 11 39.38 -15.17 20.27
C LEU A 11 38.55 -16.45 20.26
N GLY A 12 37.76 -16.64 19.21
CA GLY A 12 37.08 -17.88 18.86
C GLY A 12 36.39 -17.72 17.51
N PHE A 13 36.13 -18.76 16.72
CA PHE A 13 36.54 -20.16 16.83
C PHE A 13 36.47 -20.76 15.42
N GLY A 14 37.57 -21.29 14.87
CA GLY A 14 37.72 -21.60 13.44
C GLY A 14 37.88 -23.10 13.16
N LEU A 15 36.74 -23.77 12.98
CA LEU A 15 36.49 -25.19 12.71
C LEU A 15 37.62 -26.01 12.03
N VAL A 16 37.89 -27.19 12.59
CA VAL A 16 38.86 -28.19 12.09
C VAL A 16 38.28 -29.08 11.00
N LEU A 17 39.14 -29.47 10.04
CA LEU A 17 38.90 -30.42 8.96
C LEU A 17 38.42 -31.80 9.44
N VAL A 18 37.48 -32.41 8.69
CA VAL A 18 37.36 -33.86 8.57
C VAL A 18 37.36 -34.21 7.08
N GLY A 19 38.24 -35.12 6.68
CA GLY A 19 38.33 -35.60 5.30
C GLY A 19 38.15 -37.11 5.20
N THR A 20 37.79 -37.54 3.99
CA THR A 20 38.13 -38.85 3.39
C THR A 20 37.59 -40.13 4.04
N GLY A 21 36.71 -40.83 3.31
CA GLY A 21 36.37 -42.23 3.57
C GLY A 21 35.55 -42.85 2.43
N CYS A 22 36.17 -43.70 1.61
CA CYS A 22 35.52 -44.38 0.48
C CYS A 22 34.76 -45.66 0.90
N ASN A 23 33.76 -46.06 0.10
CA ASN A 23 33.57 -47.39 -0.54
C ASN A 23 32.11 -47.47 -1.06
N PHE A 24 31.78 -47.81 -2.31
CA PHE A 24 32.11 -48.94 -3.21
C PHE A 24 30.92 -49.92 -3.31
N THR A 25 30.85 -50.66 -4.44
CA THR A 25 29.70 -51.40 -5.00
C THR A 25 28.63 -50.50 -5.64
N GLY A 26 28.24 -50.67 -6.91
CA GLY A 26 28.82 -51.47 -8.00
C GLY A 26 27.85 -51.69 -9.15
N THR A 27 28.36 -51.76 -10.40
CA THR A 27 27.90 -52.66 -11.51
C THR A 27 26.43 -52.56 -11.99
N GLU A 28 26.02 -52.36 -13.26
CA GLU A 28 26.60 -52.25 -14.63
C GLU A 28 25.57 -51.43 -15.48
N ASN A 29 25.64 -51.14 -16.79
CA ASN A 29 26.47 -51.58 -17.92
C ASN A 29 26.41 -50.50 -19.04
N THR A 30 27.36 -50.49 -19.99
CA THR A 30 27.49 -49.47 -21.05
C THR A 30 27.33 -50.06 -22.46
N SER A 31 26.60 -49.37 -23.33
CA SER A 31 26.69 -49.50 -24.80
C SER A 31 26.05 -48.26 -25.46
N GLY A 32 26.69 -47.52 -26.38
CA GLY A 32 28.07 -47.59 -26.87
C GLY A 32 28.34 -46.55 -27.98
N GLY A 33 29.60 -46.37 -28.39
CA GLY A 33 30.03 -45.59 -29.58
C GLY A 33 30.08 -44.06 -29.40
N GLN A 34 31.24 -43.36 -29.42
CA GLN A 34 32.07 -42.95 -30.59
C GLN A 34 31.33 -41.92 -31.50
N ILE A 35 31.86 -40.78 -31.95
CA ILE A 35 33.24 -40.31 -32.24
C ILE A 35 33.32 -38.75 -32.19
N GLU A 36 34.52 -38.20 -31.96
CA GLU A 36 35.13 -36.92 -32.43
C GLU A 36 34.30 -35.68 -32.87
N GLY A 37 34.75 -34.46 -32.51
CA GLY A 37 34.36 -33.23 -33.21
C GLY A 37 34.67 -31.90 -32.49
N ASP A 38 35.59 -31.12 -33.07
CA ASP A 38 36.20 -29.85 -32.64
C ASP A 38 35.28 -28.65 -32.31
N SER A 39 35.88 -27.60 -31.73
CA SER A 39 35.30 -26.30 -31.36
C SER A 39 35.20 -25.31 -32.54
N SER A 40 34.09 -24.58 -32.66
CA SER A 40 34.11 -23.10 -32.88
C SER A 40 32.70 -22.48 -32.96
N HIS A 41 32.63 -21.15 -32.80
CA HIS A 41 31.43 -20.34 -32.97
C HIS A 41 30.88 -20.34 -34.40
N VAL A 42 29.56 -20.33 -34.53
CA VAL A 42 28.82 -19.35 -35.37
C VAL A 42 27.44 -19.11 -34.77
N ALA A 43 26.89 -17.92 -35.00
CA ALA A 43 25.60 -17.48 -34.47
C ALA A 43 24.50 -17.49 -35.55
N GLU A 44 23.28 -17.17 -35.12
CA GLU A 44 22.12 -16.78 -35.94
C GLU A 44 21.45 -17.89 -36.79
N ASP A 45 20.24 -18.29 -36.38
CA ASP A 45 19.05 -17.86 -37.11
C ASP A 45 17.85 -17.71 -36.15
N VAL A 46 16.90 -16.84 -36.52
CA VAL A 46 15.76 -16.41 -35.73
C VAL A 46 14.49 -17.06 -36.24
N MET A 47 13.69 -17.65 -35.34
CA MET A 47 12.25 -17.78 -35.56
C MET A 47 11.48 -17.42 -34.30
N GLU A 48 11.32 -16.12 -34.11
CA GLU A 48 10.23 -15.57 -33.32
C GLU A 48 8.90 -16.07 -33.91
N LYS A 49 8.01 -16.53 -33.03
CA LYS A 49 6.58 -16.35 -33.24
C LYS A 49 6.13 -15.35 -32.20
N ASP A 50 6.02 -14.11 -32.69
CA ASP A 50 5.35 -13.01 -32.04
C ASP A 50 3.84 -13.22 -32.15
N ASP A 51 3.25 -13.85 -31.14
CA ASP A 51 1.89 -13.55 -30.70
C ASP A 51 1.96 -12.67 -29.45
N GLY A 52 2.38 -11.42 -29.65
CA GLY A 52 2.59 -10.40 -28.62
C GLY A 52 1.34 -10.01 -27.84
N GLU A 53 0.88 -10.89 -26.98
CA GLU A 53 0.08 -10.52 -25.81
C GLU A 53 1.01 -9.84 -24.80
N VAL A 54 0.95 -8.50 -24.79
CA VAL A 54 1.67 -7.68 -23.81
C VAL A 54 1.03 -7.91 -22.45
N MET A 55 1.51 -8.93 -21.73
CA MET A 55 1.18 -9.23 -20.34
C MET A 55 1.42 -7.98 -19.50
N GLN A 56 0.35 -7.22 -19.25
CA GLN A 56 0.45 -6.00 -18.45
C GLN A 56 0.89 -6.40 -17.05
N LYS A 57 2.01 -5.82 -16.62
CA LYS A 57 2.56 -6.05 -15.28
C LYS A 57 1.51 -5.64 -14.26
N ALA A 58 1.06 -6.58 -13.43
CA ALA A 58 0.08 -6.30 -12.38
C ALA A 58 0.56 -5.14 -11.47
N ASP A 59 -0.34 -4.19 -11.22
CA ASP A 59 -0.13 -3.07 -10.31
C ASP A 59 -0.11 -3.54 -8.86
N VAL A 60 -0.91 -4.56 -8.55
CA VAL A 60 -1.02 -5.17 -7.23
C VAL A 60 -0.98 -6.69 -7.36
N VAL A 61 -0.10 -7.32 -6.60
CA VAL A 61 -0.05 -8.77 -6.43
C VAL A 61 -0.52 -9.09 -5.01
N VAL A 62 -1.52 -9.97 -4.87
CA VAL A 62 -2.09 -10.37 -3.58
C VAL A 62 -1.90 -11.88 -3.40
N GLU A 63 -1.14 -12.27 -2.38
CA GLU A 63 -1.03 -13.66 -1.95
C GLU A 63 -2.27 -14.03 -1.11
N VAL A 64 -3.01 -15.06 -1.54
CA VAL A 64 -4.21 -15.54 -0.85
C VAL A 64 -4.04 -17.03 -0.52
N SER A 65 -4.15 -17.39 0.76
CA SER A 65 -4.16 -18.77 1.25
C SER A 65 -5.59 -19.24 1.49
N GLY A 66 -5.93 -20.42 0.97
CA GLY A 66 -7.17 -21.14 1.26
C GLY A 66 -6.93 -22.28 2.27
N LYS A 67 -7.80 -22.37 3.27
CA LYS A 67 -7.92 -23.47 4.22
C LYS A 67 -9.38 -23.90 4.30
N ASN A 68 -9.65 -25.00 5.02
CA ASN A 68 -11.01 -25.46 5.30
C ASN A 68 -11.92 -24.28 5.70
N PHE A 69 -12.86 -23.96 4.81
CA PHE A 69 -13.87 -22.92 4.94
C PHE A 69 -13.35 -21.49 5.20
N SER A 70 -12.12 -21.15 4.82
CA SER A 70 -11.56 -19.82 5.10
C SER A 70 -10.46 -19.37 4.13
N PHE A 71 -10.38 -18.06 3.90
CA PHE A 71 -9.30 -17.39 3.17
C PHE A 71 -8.45 -16.52 4.09
N LEU A 72 -7.17 -16.36 3.76
CA LEU A 72 -6.23 -15.43 4.38
C LEU A 72 -5.42 -14.69 3.30
N PRO A 73 -5.57 -13.36 3.14
CA PRO A 73 -6.54 -12.51 3.81
C PRO A 73 -7.99 -12.81 3.37
N ASN A 74 -8.96 -12.61 4.26
CA ASN A 74 -10.39 -12.62 3.91
C ASN A 74 -10.94 -11.22 3.56
N LEU A 75 -10.09 -10.19 3.59
CA LEU A 75 -10.37 -8.83 3.17
C LEU A 75 -9.22 -8.35 2.28
N ILE A 76 -9.52 -8.01 1.05
CA ILE A 76 -8.58 -7.46 0.06
C ILE A 76 -9.07 -6.06 -0.27
N THR A 77 -8.21 -5.05 -0.20
CA THR A 77 -8.55 -3.66 -0.59
C THR A 77 -7.63 -3.21 -1.70
N VAL A 78 -8.22 -2.76 -2.81
CA VAL A 78 -7.52 -2.30 -4.02
C VAL A 78 -8.18 -1.02 -4.54
N LYS A 79 -7.51 -0.31 -5.45
CA LYS A 79 -8.09 0.84 -6.16
C LYS A 79 -8.72 0.41 -7.49
N LYS A 80 -9.76 1.13 -7.90
CA LYS A 80 -10.40 0.94 -9.20
C LYS A 80 -9.41 1.19 -10.34
N GLY A 81 -9.51 0.39 -11.39
CA GLY A 81 -8.65 0.48 -12.57
C GLY A 81 -7.29 -0.22 -12.42
N GLN A 82 -6.90 -0.65 -11.22
CA GLN A 82 -5.67 -1.43 -11.04
C GLN A 82 -5.80 -2.83 -11.65
N THR A 83 -4.72 -3.30 -12.28
CA THR A 83 -4.53 -4.69 -12.67
C THR A 83 -4.09 -5.49 -11.46
N ILE A 84 -4.95 -6.39 -11.00
CA ILE A 84 -4.76 -7.21 -9.80
C ILE A 84 -4.38 -8.63 -10.22
N GLN A 85 -3.27 -9.14 -9.69
CA GLN A 85 -2.93 -10.56 -9.74
C GLN A 85 -3.19 -11.20 -8.37
N ILE A 86 -4.10 -12.18 -8.33
CA ILE A 86 -4.29 -13.04 -7.17
C ILE A 86 -3.42 -14.28 -7.33
N ASN A 87 -2.49 -14.47 -6.38
CA ASN A 87 -1.70 -15.68 -6.26
C ASN A 87 -2.34 -16.56 -5.17
N PHE A 88 -3.14 -17.54 -5.60
CA PHE A 88 -3.84 -18.43 -4.69
C PHE A 88 -2.99 -19.65 -4.33
N THR A 89 -2.98 -20.00 -3.04
CA THR A 89 -2.35 -21.21 -2.50
C THR A 89 -3.38 -22.00 -1.69
N SER A 90 -3.60 -23.27 -2.00
CA SER A 90 -4.37 -24.15 -1.12
C SER A 90 -3.43 -24.69 -0.03
N ASP A 91 -3.54 -24.20 1.21
CA ASP A 91 -2.75 -24.70 2.35
C ASP A 91 -3.32 -26.04 2.85
N GLN A 92 -4.64 -26.20 2.80
CA GLN A 92 -5.36 -27.41 3.22
C GLN A 92 -6.60 -27.58 2.34
N GLY A 93 -6.95 -28.81 1.96
CA GLY A 93 -8.19 -29.12 1.24
C GLY A 93 -8.11 -28.92 -0.29
N PHE A 94 -9.28 -28.78 -0.91
CA PHE A 94 -9.47 -28.59 -2.35
C PHE A 94 -10.30 -27.32 -2.56
N HIS A 95 -9.71 -26.32 -3.20
CA HIS A 95 -10.21 -24.95 -3.19
C HIS A 95 -9.83 -24.20 -4.47
N ASP A 96 -10.62 -23.18 -4.77
CA ASP A 96 -10.35 -22.09 -5.71
C ASP A 96 -10.60 -20.73 -5.03
N TRP A 97 -10.33 -19.67 -5.78
CA TRP A 97 -10.73 -18.31 -5.47
C TRP A 97 -11.50 -17.75 -6.68
N VAL A 98 -12.70 -17.21 -6.45
CA VAL A 98 -13.61 -16.71 -7.49
C VAL A 98 -14.20 -15.37 -7.06
N VAL A 99 -14.30 -14.40 -7.98
CA VAL A 99 -15.11 -13.17 -7.82
C VAL A 99 -15.94 -12.91 -9.09
N ASP A 100 -17.27 -13.04 -8.96
CA ASP A 100 -18.21 -13.03 -10.09
C ASP A 100 -18.18 -11.70 -10.88
N GLU A 101 -18.05 -10.57 -10.18
CA GLU A 101 -18.15 -9.22 -10.77
C GLU A 101 -17.03 -8.90 -11.79
N PHE A 102 -15.86 -9.56 -11.65
CA PHE A 102 -14.70 -9.32 -12.51
C PHE A 102 -14.40 -10.49 -13.47
N ASP A 103 -15.30 -11.47 -13.57
CA ASP A 103 -15.13 -12.71 -14.35
C ASP A 103 -13.79 -13.41 -14.04
N ALA A 104 -13.38 -13.39 -12.76
CA ALA A 104 -12.05 -13.77 -12.33
C ALA A 104 -12.09 -14.97 -11.37
N SER A 105 -11.52 -16.10 -11.82
CA SER A 105 -11.39 -17.34 -11.05
C SER A 105 -10.01 -17.98 -11.23
N THR A 106 -9.48 -18.58 -10.16
CA THR A 106 -8.34 -19.51 -10.28
C THR A 106 -8.82 -20.92 -10.64
N GLU A 107 -7.89 -21.81 -10.99
CA GLU A 107 -8.19 -23.24 -11.03
C GLU A 107 -8.55 -23.77 -9.63
N GLN A 108 -9.36 -24.83 -9.58
CA GLN A 108 -9.59 -25.60 -8.36
C GLN A 108 -8.42 -26.55 -8.10
N ILE A 109 -7.74 -26.38 -6.96
CA ILE A 109 -6.46 -27.02 -6.65
C ILE A 109 -6.46 -27.70 -5.28
N ASN A 110 -5.79 -28.86 -5.21
CA ASN A 110 -5.50 -29.55 -3.95
C ASN A 110 -4.28 -28.93 -3.26
N SER A 111 -4.25 -28.93 -1.94
CA SER A 111 -3.04 -28.59 -1.18
C SER A 111 -1.85 -29.51 -1.53
N PRO A 112 -0.60 -28.99 -1.60
CA PRO A 112 -0.16 -27.61 -1.35
C PRO A 112 0.01 -26.77 -2.63
N ASN A 113 -0.78 -27.05 -3.67
CA ASN A 113 -0.58 -26.44 -4.99
C ASN A 113 -1.01 -24.96 -5.02
N LYS A 114 -0.62 -24.28 -6.10
CA LYS A 114 -0.93 -22.88 -6.38
C LYS A 114 -1.59 -22.70 -7.73
N SER A 115 -2.39 -21.65 -7.87
CA SER A 115 -2.95 -21.17 -9.14
C SER A 115 -3.07 -19.64 -9.07
N SER A 116 -3.26 -18.97 -10.19
CA SER A 116 -3.29 -17.50 -10.24
C SER A 116 -4.26 -16.98 -11.27
N VAL A 117 -4.90 -15.85 -10.99
CA VAL A 117 -5.74 -15.11 -11.92
C VAL A 117 -5.34 -13.65 -11.93
N THR A 118 -5.35 -13.01 -13.10
CA THR A 118 -5.11 -11.58 -13.26
C THR A 118 -6.35 -10.93 -13.87
N PHE A 119 -6.82 -9.83 -13.29
CA PHE A 119 -8.00 -9.10 -13.75
C PHE A 119 -7.86 -7.61 -13.46
N VAL A 120 -8.65 -6.76 -14.13
CA VAL A 120 -8.71 -5.32 -13.86
C VAL A 120 -9.87 -5.03 -12.93
N ALA A 121 -9.61 -4.37 -11.79
CA ALA A 121 -10.64 -3.96 -10.83
C ALA A 121 -11.43 -2.73 -11.34
N ASN A 122 -12.10 -2.84 -12.49
CA ASN A 122 -12.70 -1.71 -13.23
C ASN A 122 -13.94 -1.07 -12.56
N LYS A 123 -14.49 -1.67 -11.50
CA LYS A 123 -15.72 -1.27 -10.82
C LYS A 123 -15.44 -1.07 -9.33
N ALA A 124 -15.75 0.11 -8.79
CA ALA A 124 -15.68 0.36 -7.35
C ALA A 124 -16.87 -0.26 -6.60
N GLY A 125 -16.66 -0.67 -5.36
CA GLY A 125 -17.67 -1.28 -4.51
C GLY A 125 -17.10 -2.30 -3.52
N GLU A 126 -18.01 -3.00 -2.84
CA GLU A 126 -17.71 -4.19 -2.04
C GLU A 126 -18.21 -5.43 -2.78
N PHE A 127 -17.32 -6.38 -3.06
CA PHE A 127 -17.63 -7.60 -3.80
C PHE A 127 -17.24 -8.83 -2.97
N GLU A 128 -18.10 -9.85 -2.96
CA GLU A 128 -17.78 -11.12 -2.34
C GLU A 128 -16.88 -11.94 -3.26
N PHE A 129 -15.75 -12.41 -2.73
CA PHE A 129 -15.00 -13.50 -3.33
C PHE A 129 -15.22 -14.78 -2.53
N TYR A 130 -15.19 -15.93 -3.18
CA TYR A 130 -15.57 -17.20 -2.55
C TYR A 130 -14.86 -18.42 -3.16
N CYS A 131 -15.02 -19.58 -2.51
CA CYS A 131 -14.62 -20.89 -3.03
C CYS A 131 -15.84 -21.56 -3.68
N SER A 132 -15.80 -21.87 -4.98
CA SER A 132 -16.91 -22.46 -5.73
C SER A 132 -17.07 -23.98 -5.53
N VAL A 133 -16.09 -24.62 -4.89
CA VAL A 133 -16.12 -26.06 -4.56
C VAL A 133 -17.33 -26.42 -3.68
N GLY A 134 -18.32 -27.09 -4.28
CA GLY A 134 -19.40 -27.76 -3.57
C GLY A 134 -20.30 -26.81 -2.78
N GLN A 135 -20.23 -26.88 -1.44
CA GLN A 135 -20.98 -26.01 -0.52
C GLN A 135 -20.04 -25.09 0.30
N HIS A 136 -18.81 -24.85 -0.18
CA HIS A 136 -17.83 -24.10 0.60
C HIS A 136 -18.26 -22.64 0.80
N ARG A 137 -18.85 -21.98 -0.20
CA ARG A 137 -19.42 -20.62 -0.10
C ARG A 137 -20.48 -20.56 1.01
N GLU A 138 -21.45 -21.47 0.98
CA GLU A 138 -22.56 -21.57 1.94
C GLU A 138 -22.11 -21.90 3.36
N LEU A 139 -20.99 -22.62 3.50
CA LEU A 139 -20.32 -22.91 4.77
C LEU A 139 -19.41 -21.77 5.27
N GLY A 140 -19.41 -20.63 4.58
CA GLY A 140 -18.71 -19.41 5.00
C GLY A 140 -17.31 -19.23 4.40
N MET A 141 -16.93 -20.01 3.37
CA MET A 141 -15.69 -19.78 2.62
C MET A 141 -15.83 -18.60 1.65
N VAL A 142 -15.96 -17.43 2.24
CA VAL A 142 -16.12 -16.15 1.59
C VAL A 142 -15.12 -15.15 2.15
N GLY A 143 -14.79 -14.15 1.35
CA GLY A 143 -14.07 -12.96 1.74
C GLY A 143 -14.58 -11.77 0.95
N LYS A 144 -14.04 -10.59 1.24
CA LYS A 144 -14.48 -9.33 0.63
C LYS A 144 -13.34 -8.66 -0.13
N LEU A 145 -13.59 -8.36 -1.39
CA LEU A 145 -12.80 -7.44 -2.21
C LEU A 145 -13.45 -6.05 -2.12
N VAL A 146 -12.75 -5.09 -1.52
CA VAL A 146 -13.13 -3.68 -1.51
C VAL A 146 -12.35 -2.97 -2.60
N VAL A 147 -13.03 -2.57 -3.66
CA VAL A 147 -12.45 -1.71 -4.70
C VAL A 147 -12.84 -0.28 -4.36
N VAL A 148 -11.90 0.50 -3.84
CA VAL A 148 -12.12 1.94 -3.64
C VAL A 148 -11.96 2.67 -4.97
N GLU A 149 -12.75 3.72 -5.22
CA GLU A 149 -12.44 4.66 -6.31
C GLU A 149 -11.01 5.18 -6.14
N ASP A 150 -10.24 5.27 -7.24
CA ASP A 150 -8.88 5.77 -7.14
C ASP A 150 -8.89 7.28 -6.86
N ALA A 151 -8.45 7.65 -5.66
CA ALA A 151 -8.21 9.03 -5.33
C ALA A 151 -6.96 9.53 -6.09
N MET A 152 -7.22 10.19 -7.22
CA MET A 152 -6.32 10.95 -8.11
C MET A 152 -5.62 10.16 -9.23
N MET A 153 -6.21 10.19 -10.42
CA MET A 153 -5.78 11.06 -11.54
C MET A 153 -6.57 10.72 -12.80
N GLU A 154 -7.49 11.60 -13.22
CA GLU A 154 -7.64 11.95 -14.64
C GLU A 154 -8.03 13.43 -14.77
N LYS A 155 -7.71 13.99 -15.92
CA LYS A 155 -8.17 15.31 -16.35
C LYS A 155 -9.44 15.15 -17.20
N ASP A 156 -10.02 16.30 -17.49
CA ASP A 156 -10.96 16.62 -18.55
C ASP A 156 -12.34 15.92 -18.66
N ASP A 157 -13.33 16.80 -18.49
CA ASP A 157 -14.68 16.87 -19.06
C ASP A 157 -15.87 16.06 -18.50
N GLU A 158 -16.93 16.85 -18.27
CA GLU A 158 -18.34 16.47 -18.20
C GLU A 158 -18.82 15.42 -17.18
N GLY A 159 -18.74 15.78 -15.89
CA GLY A 159 -19.98 15.81 -15.09
C GLY A 159 -20.11 14.88 -13.87
N GLU A 160 -20.41 15.51 -12.75
CA GLU A 160 -21.04 14.95 -11.53
C GLU A 160 -20.15 14.13 -10.57
N VAL A 161 -19.64 14.84 -9.56
CA VAL A 161 -18.74 14.36 -8.50
C VAL A 161 -19.50 13.88 -7.26
N MET A 162 -19.19 12.66 -6.78
CA MET A 162 -19.58 12.20 -5.43
C MET A 162 -18.38 12.22 -4.46
N SER A 163 -18.06 13.44 -4.05
CA SER A 163 -17.59 13.81 -2.71
C SER A 163 -16.91 12.73 -1.84
N LYS A 164 -15.58 12.78 -1.76
CA LYS A 164 -14.91 12.72 -0.46
C LYS A 164 -14.54 14.16 -0.10
N GLU A 165 -15.37 14.84 0.67
CA GLU A 165 -15.13 16.24 1.06
C GLU A 165 -13.81 16.34 1.86
N GLY A 166 -13.07 17.45 1.72
CA GLY A 166 -11.95 17.74 2.61
C GLY A 166 -12.44 17.99 4.04
N THR A 167 -11.57 17.83 5.05
CA THR A 167 -12.00 17.85 6.45
C THR A 167 -11.56 19.10 7.21
N TYR A 168 -12.41 19.56 8.13
CA TYR A 168 -12.04 20.52 9.18
C TYR A 168 -12.34 19.92 10.55
N GLU A 169 -11.30 19.68 11.35
CA GLU A 169 -11.44 18.92 12.61
C GLU A 169 -10.36 19.28 13.63
N ALA A 170 -10.53 18.83 14.88
CA ALA A 170 -9.53 19.04 15.94
C ALA A 170 -8.19 18.38 15.57
N TYR A 171 -7.08 19.06 15.89
CA TYR A 171 -5.73 18.54 15.72
C TYR A 171 -5.51 17.25 16.51
N ASP A 172 -4.83 16.31 15.86
CA ASP A 172 -4.25 15.12 16.46
C ASP A 172 -2.99 14.77 15.66
N ALA A 173 -1.92 14.34 16.33
CA ALA A 173 -0.64 14.06 15.68
C ALA A 173 -0.72 12.91 14.66
N SER A 174 -1.62 11.94 14.84
CA SER A 174 -1.83 10.84 13.89
C SER A 174 -2.40 11.30 12.55
N LYS A 175 -3.11 12.44 12.52
CA LYS A 175 -3.71 13.00 11.30
C LYS A 175 -2.68 13.68 10.38
N LEU A 176 -1.46 13.94 10.88
CA LEU A 176 -0.35 14.45 10.07
C LEU A 176 0.05 13.48 8.94
N ALA A 177 -0.19 12.17 9.13
CA ALA A 177 0.06 11.16 8.10
C ALA A 177 -0.73 11.40 6.79
N ARG A 178 -1.80 12.22 6.82
CA ARG A 178 -2.57 12.59 5.62
C ARG A 178 -1.87 13.62 4.72
N ALA A 179 -0.76 14.22 5.17
CA ALA A 179 -0.01 15.21 4.42
C ALA A 179 0.94 14.59 3.37
N GLU A 180 0.52 13.50 2.71
CA GLU A 180 1.33 12.80 1.71
C GLU A 180 1.72 13.73 0.54
N ASN A 181 0.81 14.63 0.16
CA ASN A 181 1.03 15.66 -0.87
C ASN A 181 1.24 17.08 -0.29
N GLY A 182 1.28 17.24 1.04
CA GLY A 182 1.36 18.55 1.70
C GLY A 182 0.01 19.23 2.01
N ASP A 183 -1.12 18.60 1.72
CA ASP A 183 -2.47 19.17 1.86
C ASP A 183 -3.01 19.27 3.31
N VAL A 184 -2.14 19.18 4.33
CA VAL A 184 -2.55 19.41 5.73
C VAL A 184 -2.17 20.81 6.18
N VAL A 185 -3.17 21.56 6.64
CA VAL A 185 -3.00 22.91 7.21
C VAL A 185 -3.38 22.91 8.68
N LEU A 186 -2.42 23.21 9.55
CA LEU A 186 -2.68 23.45 10.96
C LEU A 186 -3.21 24.87 11.15
N PHE A 187 -4.48 25.02 11.51
CA PHE A 187 -5.05 26.28 11.95
C PHE A 187 -4.86 26.40 13.46
N PHE A 188 -3.84 27.16 13.86
CA PHE A 188 -3.67 27.59 15.24
C PHE A 188 -4.72 28.66 15.55
N HIS A 189 -5.54 28.40 16.56
CA HIS A 189 -6.63 29.26 17.02
C HIS A 189 -6.54 29.47 18.54
N ALA A 190 -7.23 30.47 19.10
CA ALA A 190 -7.53 30.50 20.52
C ALA A 190 -9.00 30.88 20.76
N ASN A 191 -9.62 30.34 21.81
CA ASN A 191 -11.06 30.56 22.04
C ASN A 191 -11.41 32.04 22.31
N TRP A 192 -10.51 32.79 22.95
CA TRP A 192 -10.67 34.23 23.18
C TRP A 192 -10.45 35.09 21.93
N CYS A 193 -9.77 34.59 20.90
CA CYS A 193 -9.43 35.33 19.68
C CYS A 193 -10.65 35.56 18.75
N PRO A 194 -11.09 36.82 18.52
CA PRO A 194 -12.30 37.09 17.74
C PRO A 194 -12.18 36.71 16.26
N THR A 195 -11.05 37.04 15.62
CA THR A 195 -10.81 36.70 14.21
C THR A 195 -10.68 35.20 14.00
N CYS A 196 -10.16 34.47 14.99
CA CYS A 196 -10.07 33.02 14.96
C CYS A 196 -11.45 32.37 14.99
N ARG A 197 -12.37 32.85 15.86
CA ARG A 197 -13.78 32.41 15.86
C ARG A 197 -14.49 32.73 14.54
N SER A 198 -14.12 33.83 13.88
CA SER A 198 -14.66 34.18 12.57
C SER A 198 -14.18 33.24 11.46
N LEU A 199 -12.91 32.81 11.48
CA LEU A 199 -12.40 31.83 10.52
C LEU A 199 -12.98 30.44 10.79
N ASP A 200 -12.98 30.00 12.05
CA ASP A 200 -13.61 28.76 12.51
C ASP A 200 -15.07 28.64 12.05
N LYS A 201 -15.88 29.69 12.23
CA LYS A 201 -17.27 29.71 11.73
C LYS A 201 -17.31 29.50 10.21
N LYS A 202 -16.53 30.25 9.44
CA LYS A 202 -16.54 30.16 7.97
C LYS A 202 -16.11 28.79 7.47
N LEU A 203 -15.05 28.21 8.03
CA LEU A 203 -14.61 26.87 7.65
C LEU A 203 -15.65 25.78 7.96
N ASN A 204 -16.49 25.97 9.00
CA ASN A 204 -17.65 25.09 9.25
C ASN A 204 -18.83 25.35 8.28
N GLU A 205 -19.00 26.59 7.79
CA GLU A 205 -20.03 26.95 6.81
C GLU A 205 -19.65 26.52 5.37
N GLU A 206 -18.35 26.52 5.06
CA GLU A 206 -17.74 26.20 3.75
C GLU A 206 -17.35 24.72 3.61
N LEU A 207 -17.69 23.83 4.56
CA LEU A 207 -17.28 22.41 4.59
C LEU A 207 -17.51 21.65 3.26
N LYS A 208 -18.63 21.94 2.59
CA LYS A 208 -19.01 21.29 1.32
C LYS A 208 -18.13 21.71 0.14
N ASP A 209 -17.48 22.86 0.26
CA ASP A 209 -16.61 23.44 -0.75
C ASP A 209 -15.14 23.02 -0.54
N PHE A 210 -14.82 22.29 0.55
CA PHE A 210 -13.45 21.84 0.84
C PHE A 210 -12.93 20.89 -0.25
N PRO A 211 -11.77 21.20 -0.87
CA PRO A 211 -11.11 20.26 -1.79
C PRO A 211 -10.87 18.91 -1.13
N ALA A 212 -11.12 17.82 -1.87
CA ALA A 212 -11.12 16.45 -1.34
C ALA A 212 -9.82 16.01 -0.64
N ASN A 213 -8.71 16.65 -0.99
CA ASN A 213 -7.38 16.43 -0.43
C ASN A 213 -7.05 17.33 0.77
N LEU A 214 -7.71 18.49 0.91
CA LEU A 214 -7.41 19.46 1.96
C LEU A 214 -7.91 18.98 3.33
N THR A 215 -6.98 18.85 4.28
CA THR A 215 -7.29 18.62 5.70
C THR A 215 -6.86 19.83 6.52
N VAL A 216 -7.81 20.52 7.14
CA VAL A 216 -7.51 21.61 8.08
C VAL A 216 -7.63 21.10 9.52
N LEU A 217 -6.54 21.14 10.28
CA LEU A 217 -6.47 20.69 11.67
C LEU A 217 -6.46 21.88 12.62
N LYS A 218 -7.51 22.00 13.42
CA LYS A 218 -7.72 23.04 14.42
C LYS A 218 -6.88 22.75 15.68
N ALA A 219 -5.79 23.50 15.86
CA ALA A 219 -4.85 23.36 16.98
C ALA A 219 -5.02 24.51 17.99
N ASP A 220 -5.23 24.20 19.27
CA ASP A 220 -5.40 25.24 20.29
C ASP A 220 -4.04 25.87 20.66
N TYR A 221 -3.91 27.17 20.41
CA TYR A 221 -2.69 27.93 20.59
C TYR A 221 -2.24 27.96 22.06
N ASP A 222 -3.14 27.92 23.04
CA ASP A 222 -2.76 28.02 24.45
C ASP A 222 -2.27 26.67 25.01
N THR A 223 -2.78 25.54 24.50
CA THR A 223 -2.37 24.19 24.90
C THR A 223 -1.20 23.63 24.08
N GLU A 224 -1.13 23.89 22.76
CA GLU A 224 -0.13 23.30 21.84
C GLU A 224 1.25 23.98 21.90
N LYS A 225 1.82 24.04 23.11
CA LYS A 225 3.05 24.79 23.42
C LYS A 225 4.26 24.34 22.59
N GLU A 226 4.44 23.04 22.41
CA GLU A 226 5.58 22.50 21.64
C GLU A 226 5.41 22.74 20.14
N LEU A 227 4.20 22.68 19.58
CA LEU A 227 3.96 23.03 18.17
C LEU A 227 4.17 24.52 17.90
N ARG A 228 3.71 25.40 18.79
CA ARG A 228 4.01 26.85 18.72
C ARG A 228 5.52 27.10 18.68
N LYS A 229 6.29 26.39 19.51
CA LYS A 229 7.74 26.48 19.55
C LYS A 229 8.38 25.90 18.28
N LYS A 230 7.91 24.75 17.80
CA LYS A 230 8.38 24.08 16.56
C LYS A 230 8.26 24.99 15.34
N TYR A 231 7.12 25.67 15.17
CA TYR A 231 6.84 26.50 14.00
C TYR A 231 7.13 28.01 14.21
N GLY A 232 7.63 28.40 15.39
CA GLY A 232 7.91 29.80 15.74
C GLY A 232 6.66 30.68 15.63
N LEU A 233 5.60 30.32 16.33
CA LEU A 233 4.31 31.02 16.30
C LEU A 233 4.25 32.12 17.36
N THR A 234 4.02 33.35 16.90
CA THR A 234 3.86 34.56 17.73
C THR A 234 2.42 35.08 17.77
N SER A 235 1.51 34.48 16.98
CA SER A 235 0.10 34.83 16.93
C SER A 235 -0.78 33.58 16.87
N GLN A 236 -1.90 33.68 17.59
CA GLN A 236 -2.95 32.67 17.72
C GLN A 236 -3.91 32.61 16.53
N HIS A 237 -3.72 33.42 15.48
CA HIS A 237 -4.43 33.27 14.21
C HIS A 237 -3.39 32.99 13.12
N THR A 238 -2.87 31.76 13.10
CA THR A 238 -1.83 31.37 12.13
C THR A 238 -2.16 30.02 11.50
N LEU A 239 -2.07 29.97 10.19
CA LEU A 239 -2.19 28.77 9.37
C LEU A 239 -0.78 28.27 9.03
N VAL A 240 -0.52 26.96 9.15
CA VAL A 240 0.77 26.33 8.85
C VAL A 240 0.54 25.11 7.97
N GLN A 241 0.99 25.14 6.72
CA GLN A 241 1.02 23.97 5.86
C GLN A 241 2.18 23.06 6.30
N VAL A 242 1.92 21.76 6.42
CA VAL A 242 2.90 20.77 6.90
C VAL A 242 3.02 19.56 5.96
N ASP A 243 4.18 18.92 5.96
CA ASP A 243 4.38 17.61 5.32
C ASP A 243 3.96 16.44 6.23
N LYS A 244 4.03 15.20 5.70
CA LYS A 244 3.70 13.96 6.42
C LYS A 244 4.52 13.70 7.69
N ASP A 245 5.69 14.30 7.82
CA ASP A 245 6.57 14.20 8.99
C ASP A 245 6.32 15.39 9.97
N GLY A 246 5.33 16.22 9.66
CA GLY A 246 4.95 17.41 10.41
C GLY A 246 5.95 18.55 10.31
N ASN A 247 6.82 18.60 9.29
CA ASN A 247 7.67 19.77 9.06
C ASN A 247 6.85 20.88 8.41
N MET A 248 7.11 22.14 8.76
CA MET A 248 6.44 23.28 8.16
C MET A 248 6.95 23.50 6.73
N ILE A 249 6.04 23.43 5.76
CA ILE A 249 6.29 23.82 4.36
C ILE A 249 6.23 25.35 4.25
N GLN A 250 5.17 25.96 4.79
CA GLN A 250 4.97 27.42 4.82
C GLN A 250 3.91 27.81 5.87
N LYS A 251 3.85 29.10 6.22
CA LYS A 251 2.85 29.64 7.16
C LYS A 251 2.31 31.01 6.74
N LYS A 252 1.05 31.28 7.06
CA LYS A 252 0.33 32.54 6.83
C LYS A 252 -0.34 32.99 8.14
N ILE A 253 -0.15 34.25 8.52
CA ILE A 253 -0.85 34.85 9.66
C ILE A 253 -2.16 35.47 9.16
N GLY A 254 -3.25 35.26 9.88
CA GLY A 254 -4.61 35.60 9.44
C GLY A 254 -5.21 34.55 8.50
N GLY A 255 -6.33 34.93 7.86
CA GLY A 255 -7.13 34.08 6.99
C GLY A 255 -8.61 34.40 7.18
N ASN A 256 -9.37 34.45 6.07
CA ASN A 256 -10.77 34.89 6.09
C ASN A 256 -11.74 33.86 5.50
N GLY A 257 -11.33 32.62 5.26
CA GLY A 257 -12.16 31.53 4.74
C GLY A 257 -11.32 30.48 4.01
N LEU A 258 -11.98 29.46 3.46
CA LEU A 258 -11.39 28.38 2.68
C LEU A 258 -10.64 28.88 1.44
N SER A 259 -11.22 29.82 0.68
CA SER A 259 -10.56 30.45 -0.48
C SER A 259 -9.23 31.12 -0.13
N ASP A 260 -9.12 31.61 1.10
CA ASP A 260 -7.94 32.27 1.65
C ASP A 260 -6.88 31.24 2.12
N ILE A 261 -7.23 29.96 2.22
CA ILE A 261 -6.34 28.81 2.45
C ILE A 261 -5.88 28.22 1.11
N THR A 262 -6.82 27.89 0.23
CA THR A 262 -6.53 27.26 -1.08
C THR A 262 -5.75 28.15 -2.03
N SER A 263 -5.72 29.48 -1.82
CA SER A 263 -4.91 30.41 -2.63
C SER A 263 -3.39 30.32 -2.44
N TRP A 264 -2.89 29.57 -1.45
CA TRP A 264 -1.45 29.44 -1.18
C TRP A 264 -0.99 28.05 -0.76
N VAL A 265 -1.89 27.15 -0.33
CA VAL A 265 -1.61 25.71 -0.29
C VAL A 265 -1.18 25.25 -1.68
N LYS A 266 -0.12 24.45 -1.73
CA LYS A 266 0.50 23.89 -2.92
C LYS A 266 0.53 22.39 -2.83
#